data_AF-A0A497I393-F1
#
_entry.id   AF-A0A497I393-F1
#
_cell.length_a   1.000
_cell.length_b   1.000
_cell.length_c   1.000
_cell.angle_alpha   90.00
_cell.angle_beta   90.00
_cell.angle_gamma   90.00
#
_symmetry.space_group_name_H-M   'P 1'
#
loop_
_entity.id
_entity.type
_entity.pdbx_description
1 polymer ?
#
loop_
_entity_poly.entity_id
_entity_poly.type
_entity_poly.pdbx_seq_one_letter_code
_entity_poly.pdbx_strand_id
1 'polypeptide(L)' 'MDQDGELRRIEFEYRLSNFLLHKHDPSKCDFIICWEDDLGGRAPDEIREKVIAIKDRLRELL' A
#
# COMPACT_ATOMS: atom_id res chain seq x y z
N MET A 1 -8.01 8.81 -10.67
CA MET A 1 -9.12 8.02 -11.20
C MET A 1 -8.56 6.70 -11.66
N ASP A 2 -9.28 5.61 -11.45
CA ASP A 2 -8.96 4.32 -12.06
C ASP A 2 -9.45 4.28 -13.52
N GLN A 3 -9.41 3.09 -14.11
CA GLN A 3 -9.74 2.84 -15.53
C GLN A 3 -11.23 3.09 -15.82
N ASP A 4 -12.07 2.98 -14.80
CA ASP A 4 -13.53 3.15 -14.87
C ASP A 4 -13.95 4.60 -14.55
N GLY A 5 -12.99 5.48 -14.26
CA GLY A 5 -13.24 6.87 -13.89
C GLY A 5 -13.51 7.07 -12.40
N GLU A 6 -13.44 6.03 -11.58
CA GLU A 6 -13.71 6.12 -10.14
C GLU A 6 -12.53 6.75 -9.40
N LEU A 7 -12.84 7.60 -8.42
CA LEU A 7 -11.81 8.27 -7.63
C LEU A 7 -11.24 7.28 -6.60
N ARG A 8 -9.93 7.03 -6.69
CA ARG A 8 -9.18 6.20 -5.74
C ARG A 8 -8.26 7.06 -4.90
N ARG A 9 -8.30 6.88 -3.59
CA ARG A 9 -7.42 7.53 -2.62
C ARG A 9 -6.23 6.63 -2.35
N ILE A 10 -5.03 7.20 -2.42
CA ILE A 10 -3.78 6.47 -2.31
C ILE A 10 -2.92 7.15 -1.26
N GLU A 11 -2.34 6.34 -0.37
CA GLU A 11 -1.26 6.77 0.52
C GLU A 11 0.06 6.21 -0.01
N PHE A 12 1.10 7.05 -0.04
CA PHE A 12 2.43 6.69 -0.55
C PHE A 12 3.44 6.61 0.58
N GLU A 13 4.15 5.50 0.65
CA GLU A 13 5.12 5.25 1.71
C GLU A 13 6.43 4.69 1.19
N TYR A 14 7.53 4.95 1.91
CA TYR A 14 8.78 4.26 1.63
C TYR A 14 8.70 2.77 2.06
N ARG A 15 8.20 2.52 3.27
CA ARG A 15 8.00 1.16 3.82
C ARG A 15 6.57 1.03 4.33
N LEU A 16 5.99 -0.17 4.26
CA LEU A 16 4.65 -0.39 4.81
C LEU A 16 4.58 -0.07 6.31
N SER A 17 5.65 -0.31 7.07
CA SER A 17 5.74 0.09 8.48
C SER A 17 5.64 1.60 8.72
N ASN A 18 5.99 2.46 7.75
CA ASN A 18 5.83 3.91 7.87
C ASN A 18 4.35 4.31 7.92
N PHE A 19 3.48 3.62 7.19
CA PHE A 19 2.03 3.87 7.21
C PHE A 19 1.47 3.77 8.65
N LEU A 20 1.89 2.72 9.36
CA LEU A 20 1.54 2.51 10.77
C LEU A 20 2.17 3.54 11.69
N LEU A 21 3.44 3.89 11.46
CA LEU A 21 4.18 4.86 12.27
C LEU A 21 3.55 6.27 12.19
N HIS A 22 3.17 6.69 10.99
CA HIS A 22 2.50 7.97 10.73
C HIS A 22 1.05 7.99 11.23
N LYS A 23 0.49 6.83 11.62
CA LYS A 23 -0.88 6.68 12.10
C LYS A 23 -1.92 7.13 11.06
N HIS A 24 -1.67 6.80 9.79
CA HIS A 24 -2.69 6.96 8.76
C HIS A 24 -3.90 6.09 9.07
N ASP A 25 -5.07 6.54 8.64
CA ASP A 25 -6.33 5.82 8.81
C ASP A 25 -6.56 4.91 7.58
N PRO A 26 -6.51 3.57 7.73
CA PRO A 26 -6.72 2.64 6.62
C PRO A 26 -8.08 2.82 5.94
N SER A 27 -9.10 3.33 6.64
CA SER A 27 -10.43 3.56 6.06
C SER A 27 -10.48 4.74 5.07
N LYS A 28 -9.47 5.62 5.10
CA LYS A 28 -9.39 6.82 4.25
C LYS A 28 -8.63 6.61 2.95
N CYS A 29 -8.07 5.43 2.70
CA CYS A 29 -7.44 5.10 1.43
C CYS A 29 -8.00 3.80 0.84
N ASP A 30 -7.96 3.70 -0.48
CA ASP A 30 -8.28 2.47 -1.22
C ASP A 30 -7.02 1.62 -1.39
N PHE A 31 -5.86 2.26 -1.59
CA PHE A 31 -4.58 1.60 -1.78
C PHE A 31 -3.48 2.24 -0.94
N ILE A 32 -2.54 1.40 -0.51
CA ILE A 32 -1.28 1.81 0.11
C ILE A 32 -0.17 1.40 -0.84
N ILE A 33 0.43 2.38 -1.51
CA ILE A 33 1.55 2.12 -2.42
C ILE A 33 2.84 2.34 -1.64
N CYS A 34 3.64 1.29 -1.51
CA CYS A 34 4.93 1.37 -0.85
C CYS A 34 6.07 0.92 -1.76
N TRP A 35 7.28 1.40 -1.48
CA TRP A 35 8.46 0.84 -2.13
C TRP A 35 8.70 -0.61 -1.67
N GLU A 36 8.66 -0.87 -0.37
CA GLU A 36 8.90 -2.19 0.22
C GLU A 36 7.81 -2.57 1.23
N ASP A 37 7.24 -3.78 1.08
CA ASP A 37 6.45 -4.42 2.12
C ASP A 37 7.40 -5.11 3.12
N ASP A 38 7.75 -4.39 4.18
CA ASP A 38 8.62 -4.86 5.25
C ASP A 38 7.85 -5.56 6.39
N LEU A 39 6.52 -5.59 6.35
CA LEU A 39 5.70 -6.27 7.35
C LEU A 39 5.26 -7.66 6.89
N GLY A 40 4.95 -7.81 5.59
CA GLY A 40 4.41 -9.03 5.01
C GLY A 40 3.16 -9.51 5.77
N GLY A 41 3.16 -10.77 6.18
CA GLY A 41 2.05 -11.36 6.95
C GLY A 41 1.82 -10.79 8.35
N ARG A 42 2.64 -9.84 8.83
CA ARG A 42 2.48 -9.19 10.13
C ARG A 42 1.61 -7.94 10.09
N ALA A 43 1.30 -7.42 8.90
CA ALA A 43 0.37 -6.30 8.76
C ALA A 43 -1.06 -6.73 9.17
N PRO A 44 -1.86 -5.84 9.79
CA PRO A 44 -3.29 -6.05 9.97
C PRO A 44 -3.98 -6.39 8.65
N ASP A 45 -5.00 -7.25 8.68
CA ASP A 45 -5.69 -7.71 7.47
C ASP A 45 -6.24 -6.56 6.62
N GLU A 46 -6.86 -5.57 7.27
CA GLU A 46 -7.43 -4.38 6.62
C GLU A 46 -6.39 -3.55 5.85
N ILE A 47 -5.13 -3.61 6.26
CA ILE A 47 -4.00 -2.93 5.61
C ILE A 47 -3.47 -3.82 4.51
N ARG A 48 -3.21 -5.10 4.82
CA ARG A 48 -2.60 -6.08 3.91
C ARG A 48 -3.36 -6.22 2.59
N GLU A 49 -4.69 -6.16 2.63
CA GLU A 49 -5.55 -6.23 1.44
C GLU A 49 -5.41 -5.02 0.49
N LYS A 50 -4.79 -3.92 0.95
CA LYS A 50 -4.64 -2.65 0.22
C LYS A 50 -3.23 -2.41 -0.31
N VAL A 51 -2.27 -3.25 0.05
CA VAL A 51 -0.84 -3.01 -0.21
C VAL A 51 -0.47 -3.33 -1.65
N ILE A 52 0.23 -2.39 -2.28
CA ILE A 52 0.92 -2.60 -3.55
C ILE A 52 2.38 -2.21 -3.34
N ALA A 53 3.25 -3.21 -3.19
CA ALA A 53 4.69 -3.01 -3.09
C ALA A 53 5.33 -2.93 -4.48
N ILE A 54 5.92 -1.79 -4.81
CA ILE A 54 6.56 -1.55 -6.11
C ILE A 54 7.73 -2.52 -6.33
N LYS A 55 8.55 -2.74 -5.31
CA LYS A 55 9.72 -3.64 -5.40
C LYS A 55 9.33 -5.07 -5.76
N ASP A 56 8.18 -5.56 -5.31
CA ASP A 56 7.70 -6.90 -5.67
C ASP A 56 7.21 -6.96 -7.11
N ARG A 57 6.52 -5.92 -7.60
CA ARG A 57 6.10 -5.83 -9.01
C ARG A 57 7.28 -5.68 -9.97
N LEU A 58 8.33 -4.96 -9.57
CA LEU A 58 9.54 -4.81 -10.39
C LEU A 58 10.35 -6.11 -10.49
N ARG A 59 10.26 -7.02 -9.51
CA ARG A 59 10.89 -8.35 -9.62
C ARG A 59 10.31 -9.20 -10.74
N GLU A 60 9.10 -8.90 -11.20
CA GLU A 60 8.50 -9.58 -12.35
C GLU A 60 9.09 -9.08 -13.68
N LEU A 61 9.83 -7.97 -13.67
CA LEU A 61 10.42 -7.32 -14.84
C LEU A 61 11.95 -7.49 -14.96
N LEU A 62 12.60 -8.06 -13.94
CA LEU A 62 14.06 -8.26 -13.85
C LEU A 62 14.38 -9.74 -13.66
#